data_AF-A0A2G2VTD4-F1
#
_entry.id   AF-A0A2G2VTD4-F1
#
_cell.length_a   1.000
_cell.length_b   1.000
_cell.length_c   1.000
_cell.angle_alpha   90.00
_cell.angle_beta   90.00
_cell.angle_gamma   90.00
#
_symmetry.space_group_name_H-M   'P 1'
#
loop_
_entity.id
_entity.type
_entity.pdbx_description
1 polymer ?
#
loop_
_entity_poly.entity_id
_entity_poly.type
_entity_poly.pdbx_seq_one_letter_code
_entity_poly.pdbx_strand_id
1 'polypeptide(L)'
;MELEGYILLDIRPDWEREKACVSGSLHVPLFLKDMDSSPITLLKKWVHFGYIGLWTGQNFTVINDEFVKQVEQKIPDKDNAKVLVACGEGLRSLMAISKLHEGEYKNLAWLAGGFNRSSDSDFPAVEGPEKLQYATIGGVSYYFLQVLILLQAVGKES
;
A
#
# COMPACT_ATOMS: atom_id res chain seq x y z
N MET A 1 8.35 9.08 -11.31
CA MET A 1 7.42 9.93 -12.08
C MET A 1 7.00 11.09 -11.20
N GLU A 2 7.29 12.32 -11.61
CA GLU A 2 6.98 13.51 -10.84
C GLU A 2 5.56 14.01 -11.19
N LEU A 3 4.60 13.78 -10.29
CA LEU A 3 3.31 14.48 -10.36
C LEU A 3 3.54 15.87 -9.80
N GLU A 4 3.62 16.91 -10.65
CA GLU A 4 3.82 18.30 -10.20
C GLU A 4 5.07 18.52 -9.30
N GLY A 5 6.13 17.75 -9.55
CA GLY A 5 7.36 17.78 -8.75
C GLY A 5 7.33 16.98 -7.44
N TYR A 6 6.27 16.18 -7.21
CA TYR A 6 6.21 15.23 -6.10
C TYR A 6 6.85 13.89 -6.45
N ILE A 7 7.64 13.37 -5.51
CA ILE A 7 8.11 11.99 -5.50
C ILE A 7 7.02 11.13 -4.85
N LEU A 8 6.36 10.29 -5.65
CA LEU A 8 5.39 9.32 -5.14
C LEU A 8 6.13 8.17 -4.43
N LEU A 9 5.88 8.02 -3.12
CA LEU A 9 6.39 6.96 -2.28
C LEU A 9 5.25 5.99 -1.93
N ASP A 10 5.25 4.83 -2.57
CA ASP A 10 4.39 3.70 -2.21
C ASP A 10 4.96 3.01 -0.97
N ILE A 11 4.18 2.96 0.10
CA ILE A 11 4.57 2.34 1.37
C ILE A 11 3.84 1.03 1.66
N ARG A 12 3.08 0.52 0.68
CA ARG A 12 2.38 -0.75 0.82
C ARG A 12 3.37 -1.91 0.91
N PRO A 13 2.98 -3.00 1.57
CA PRO A 13 3.76 -4.22 1.56
C PRO A 13 3.88 -4.81 0.14
N ASP A 14 4.90 -5.64 -0.08
CA ASP A 14 5.25 -6.19 -1.39
C ASP A 14 4.06 -6.87 -2.08
N TRP A 15 3.29 -7.69 -1.37
CA TRP A 15 2.15 -8.43 -1.93
C TRP A 15 0.98 -7.57 -2.41
N GLU A 16 0.88 -6.32 -1.94
CA GLU A 16 -0.09 -5.35 -2.49
C GLU A 16 0.49 -4.65 -3.70
N ARG A 17 1.79 -4.35 -3.68
CA ARG A 17 2.49 -3.68 -4.78
C ARG A 17 2.61 -4.57 -6.02
N GLU A 18 2.85 -5.86 -5.83
CA GLU A 18 2.95 -6.87 -6.91
C GLU A 18 1.68 -6.97 -7.76
N LYS A 19 0.51 -6.67 -7.17
CA LYS A 19 -0.78 -6.66 -7.89
C LYS A 19 -0.93 -5.46 -8.80
N ALA A 20 -0.53 -4.28 -8.33
CA ALA A 20 -0.51 -3.07 -9.13
C ALA A 20 0.35 -1.99 -8.45
N CYS A 21 1.09 -1.21 -9.22
CA CYS A 21 1.85 -0.05 -8.73
C CYS A 21 1.90 1.05 -9.79
N VAL A 22 2.08 2.30 -9.36
CA VAL A 22 2.27 3.43 -10.28
C VAL A 22 3.66 3.37 -10.88
N SER A 23 3.77 3.43 -12.20
CA SER A 23 5.06 3.37 -12.89
C SER A 23 6.02 4.45 -12.42
N GLY A 24 7.24 4.05 -12.08
CA GLY A 24 8.29 4.97 -11.60
C GLY A 24 8.01 5.60 -10.22
N SER A 25 7.08 5.03 -9.43
CA SER A 25 6.97 5.32 -7.99
C SER A 25 8.14 4.70 -7.21
N LEU A 26 8.60 5.39 -6.17
CA LEU A 26 9.51 4.79 -5.20
C LEU A 26 8.74 3.88 -4.26
N HIS A 27 9.42 2.86 -3.74
CA HIS A 27 8.82 1.90 -2.84
C HIS A 27 9.71 1.64 -1.64
N VAL A 28 9.11 1.79 -0.45
CA VAL A 28 9.67 1.40 0.85
C VAL A 28 8.50 0.95 1.73
N PRO A 29 8.34 -0.34 2.02
CA PRO A 29 7.19 -0.81 2.78
C PRO A 29 7.27 -0.35 4.25
N LEU A 30 6.17 0.21 4.77
CA LEU A 30 6.06 0.54 6.20
C LEU A 30 5.85 -0.71 7.06
N PHE A 31 5.16 -1.71 6.52
CA PHE A 31 4.87 -2.97 7.17
C PHE A 31 5.48 -4.12 6.38
N LEU A 32 6.16 -5.01 7.09
CA LEU A 32 6.76 -6.22 6.55
C LEU A 32 5.98 -7.44 7.04
N LYS A 33 6.10 -8.54 6.31
CA LYS A 33 5.60 -9.83 6.79
C LYS A 33 6.37 -10.22 8.06
N ASP A 34 5.64 -10.59 9.09
CA ASP A 34 6.24 -11.15 10.29
C ASP A 34 6.79 -12.55 9.98
N MET A 35 8.10 -12.73 10.17
CA MET A 35 8.79 -14.01 9.97
C MET A 35 9.10 -14.76 11.28
N ASP A 36 8.71 -14.22 12.44
CA ASP A 36 8.91 -14.88 13.73
C ASP A 36 8.09 -16.18 13.83
N SER A 37 8.75 -17.25 14.23
CA SER A 37 8.17 -18.59 14.35
C SER A 37 8.09 -19.07 15.81
N SER A 38 8.20 -18.17 16.79
CA SER A 38 7.99 -18.51 18.20
C SER A 38 6.57 -19.07 18.42
N PRO A 39 6.36 -20.00 19.39
CA PRO A 39 5.05 -20.62 19.60
C PRO A 39 3.91 -19.61 19.85
N ILE A 40 4.21 -18.54 20.58
CA ILE A 40 3.25 -17.47 20.88
C ILE A 40 2.88 -16.71 19.61
N THR A 41 3.86 -16.39 18.76
CA THR A 41 3.61 -15.69 17.49
C THR A 41 2.87 -16.58 16.49
N LEU A 42 3.16 -17.89 16.45
CA LEU A 42 2.39 -18.84 15.64
C LEU A 42 0.92 -18.88 16.06
N LEU A 43 0.64 -18.88 17.37
CA LEU A 43 -0.74 -18.77 17.87
C LEU A 43 -1.40 -17.45 17.42
N LYS A 44 -0.70 -16.32 17.54
CA LYS A 44 -1.19 -15.01 17.05
C LYS A 44 -1.49 -15.02 15.55
N LYS A 45 -0.58 -15.60 14.74
CA LYS A 45 -0.74 -15.74 13.29
C LYS A 45 -1.97 -16.59 12.94
N TRP A 46 -2.19 -17.67 13.67
CA TRP A 46 -3.37 -18.52 13.48
C TRP A 46 -4.68 -17.78 13.79
N VAL A 47 -4.73 -17.07 14.93
CA VAL A 47 -5.89 -16.25 15.30
C VAL A 47 -6.14 -15.16 14.26
N HIS A 48 -5.11 -14.42 13.87
CA HIS A 48 -5.21 -13.39 12.83
C HIS A 48 -5.72 -13.95 11.51
N PHE A 49 -5.18 -15.09 11.08
CA PHE A 49 -5.61 -15.76 9.84
C PHE A 49 -7.10 -16.11 9.88
N GLY A 50 -7.56 -16.73 10.98
CA GLY A 50 -8.97 -17.11 11.14
C GLY A 50 -9.93 -15.92 11.27
N TYR A 51 -9.50 -14.85 11.94
CA TYR A 51 -10.36 -13.69 12.19
C TYR A 51 -10.49 -12.76 10.98
N ILE A 52 -9.37 -12.46 10.30
CA ILE A 52 -9.37 -11.44 9.24
C ILE A 52 -8.47 -11.78 8.05
N GLY A 53 -7.36 -12.50 8.26
CA GLY A 53 -6.36 -12.75 7.23
C GLY A 53 -6.90 -13.57 6.05
N LEU A 54 -7.66 -14.63 6.31
CA LEU A 54 -8.28 -15.44 5.25
C LEU A 54 -9.27 -14.64 4.41
N TRP A 55 -10.09 -13.80 5.05
CA TRP A 55 -11.09 -12.99 4.37
C TRP A 55 -10.45 -11.88 3.52
N THR A 56 -9.50 -11.14 4.10
CA THR A 56 -8.89 -9.94 3.48
C THR A 56 -7.63 -10.23 2.67
N GLY A 57 -7.03 -11.41 2.82
CA GLY A 57 -5.73 -11.75 2.24
C GLY A 57 -4.54 -11.07 2.89
N GLN A 58 -4.74 -10.42 4.05
CA GLN A 58 -3.67 -9.72 4.74
C GLN A 58 -2.77 -10.70 5.51
N ASN A 59 -1.46 -10.47 5.45
CA ASN A 59 -0.48 -11.20 6.24
C ASN A 59 -0.41 -10.62 7.67
N PHE A 60 0.06 -11.42 8.62
CA PHE A 60 0.46 -10.89 9.91
C PHE A 60 1.75 -10.08 9.75
N THR A 61 1.75 -8.83 10.20
CA THR A 61 2.82 -7.87 9.88
C THR A 61 3.51 -7.30 11.10
N VAL A 62 4.76 -6.88 10.91
CA VAL A 62 5.53 -6.03 11.83
C VAL A 62 5.85 -4.70 11.16
N ILE A 63 6.12 -3.66 11.96
CA ILE A 63 6.61 -2.37 11.45
C ILE A 63 8.05 -2.56 10.94
N ASN A 64 8.36 -1.93 9.82
CA ASN A 64 9.73 -1.84 9.31
C ASN A 64 10.52 -0.81 10.13
N ASP A 65 11.38 -1.26 11.04
CA ASP A 65 12.18 -0.38 11.88
C ASP A 65 13.21 0.45 11.06
N GLU A 66 13.62 -0.06 9.91
CA GLU A 66 14.54 0.62 8.99
C GLU A 66 13.81 1.55 7.99
N PHE A 67 12.49 1.75 8.14
CA PHE A 67 11.67 2.48 7.17
C PHE A 67 12.24 3.86 6.83
N VAL A 68 12.49 4.71 7.83
CA VAL A 68 12.96 6.10 7.62
C VAL A 68 14.32 6.10 6.91
N LYS A 69 15.25 5.28 7.38
CA LYS A 69 16.59 5.14 6.78
C LYS A 69 16.55 4.65 5.33
N GLN A 70 15.66 3.72 5.00
CA GLN A 70 15.48 3.24 3.63
C GLN A 70 14.88 4.33 2.72
N VAL A 71 13.98 5.17 3.25
CA VAL A 71 13.48 6.34 2.51
C VAL A 71 14.61 7.34 2.28
N GLU A 72 15.42 7.65 3.31
CA GLU A 72 16.58 8.55 3.19
C GLU A 72 17.61 8.09 2.15
N GLN A 73 17.85 6.79 2.05
CA GLN A 73 18.74 6.25 1.01
C GLN A 73 18.21 6.50 -0.41
N LYS A 74 16.88 6.57 -0.59
CA LYS A 74 16.25 6.83 -1.89
C LYS A 74 15.94 8.31 -2.13
N ILE A 75 15.71 9.08 -1.07
CA ILE A 75 15.33 10.49 -1.10
C ILE A 75 16.22 11.27 -0.09
N PRO A 76 17.50 11.51 -0.42
CA PRO A 76 18.44 12.11 0.53
C PRO A 76 18.16 13.59 0.82
N ASP A 77 17.50 14.31 -0.09
CA ASP A 77 17.19 15.74 0.04
C ASP A 77 15.93 16.00 0.88
N LYS A 78 16.04 15.82 2.20
CA LYS A 78 14.92 15.98 3.15
C LYS A 78 14.31 17.38 3.17
N ASP A 79 15.11 18.38 2.84
CA ASP A 79 14.75 19.79 2.94
C ASP A 79 13.87 20.24 1.77
N ASN A 80 14.17 19.80 0.55
CA ASN A 80 13.49 20.28 -0.66
C ASN A 80 12.61 19.23 -1.34
N ALA A 81 12.85 17.92 -1.11
CA ALA A 81 12.06 16.87 -1.74
C ALA A 81 10.60 16.93 -1.27
N LYS A 82 9.68 17.01 -2.24
CA LYS A 82 8.23 16.89 -1.99
C LYS A 82 7.83 15.43 -2.08
N VAL A 83 7.54 14.78 -0.95
CA VAL A 83 7.22 13.36 -0.91
C VAL A 83 5.71 13.19 -0.76
N LEU A 84 5.08 12.55 -1.76
CA LEU A 84 3.69 12.14 -1.71
C LEU A 84 3.62 10.68 -1.27
N VAL A 85 3.19 10.44 -0.03
CA VAL A 85 3.13 9.10 0.57
C VAL A 85 1.78 8.44 0.29
N ALA A 86 1.80 7.26 -0.32
CA ALA A 86 0.58 6.55 -0.71
C ALA A 86 0.56 5.11 -0.15
N CYS A 87 -0.60 4.72 0.35
CA CYS A 87 -0.91 3.34 0.72
C CYS A 87 -2.30 2.96 0.19
N GLY A 88 -2.87 1.84 0.64
CA GLY A 88 -4.22 1.43 0.23
C GLY A 88 -5.31 2.45 0.54
N GLU A 89 -5.47 2.83 1.80
CA GLU A 89 -6.61 3.62 2.28
C GLU A 89 -6.23 4.99 2.88
N GLY A 90 -4.93 5.29 2.95
CA GLY A 90 -4.38 6.52 3.53
C GLY A 90 -3.99 6.43 5.02
N LEU A 91 -4.52 5.49 5.80
CA LEU A 91 -4.20 5.37 7.24
C LEU A 91 -2.73 5.05 7.50
N ARG A 92 -2.16 4.07 6.78
CA ARG A 92 -0.73 3.75 6.87
C ARG A 92 0.14 4.93 6.41
N SER A 93 -0.38 5.75 5.48
CA SER A 93 0.34 6.92 5.01
C SER A 93 0.44 7.98 6.10
N LEU A 94 -0.64 8.25 6.85
CA LEU A 94 -0.59 9.15 8.01
C LEU A 94 0.47 8.73 9.03
N MET A 95 0.58 7.44 9.32
CA MET A 95 1.61 6.90 10.21
C MET A 95 3.03 7.08 9.64
N ALA A 96 3.23 6.81 8.34
CA ALA A 96 4.50 7.05 7.68
C ALA A 96 4.88 8.54 7.66
N ILE A 97 3.92 9.45 7.47
CA ILE A 97 4.12 10.90 7.52
C ILE A 97 4.67 11.31 8.89
N SER A 98 4.10 10.79 9.99
CA SER A 98 4.63 11.05 11.35
C SER A 98 6.09 10.62 11.46
N LYS A 99 6.42 9.39 11.04
CA LYS A 99 7.79 8.85 11.08
C LYS A 99 8.77 9.63 10.21
N LEU A 100 8.36 10.06 9.01
CA LEU A 100 9.22 10.84 8.11
C LEU A 100 9.39 12.27 8.59
N HIS A 101 8.38 12.86 9.21
CA HIS A 101 8.48 14.18 9.84
C HIS A 101 9.44 14.13 11.04
N GLU A 102 9.38 13.09 11.87
CA GLU A 102 10.37 12.81 12.92
C GLU A 102 11.78 12.60 12.33
N GLY A 103 11.86 12.05 11.11
CA GLY A 103 13.08 11.94 10.30
C GLY A 103 13.47 13.22 9.54
N GLU A 104 12.91 14.38 9.90
CA GLU A 104 13.24 15.71 9.39
C GLU A 104 12.83 16.01 7.92
N TYR A 105 11.95 15.21 7.31
CA TYR A 105 11.39 15.56 6.01
C TYR A 105 10.40 16.72 6.13
N LYS A 106 10.61 17.77 5.34
CA LYS A 106 9.84 19.02 5.46
C LYS A 106 8.59 19.07 4.60
N ASN A 107 8.64 18.52 3.39
CA ASN A 107 7.56 18.65 2.40
C ASN A 107 6.87 17.31 2.20
N LEU A 108 5.96 16.99 3.13
CA LEU A 108 5.24 15.73 3.15
C LEU A 108 3.76 15.93 2.79
N ALA A 109 3.24 15.09 1.90
CA ALA A 109 1.83 14.99 1.57
C ALA A 109 1.42 13.51 1.55
N TRP A 110 0.13 13.21 1.71
CA TRP A 110 -0.37 11.85 1.52
C TRP A 110 -1.62 11.82 0.66
N LEU A 111 -1.84 10.68 0.00
CA LEU A 111 -3.04 10.46 -0.79
C LEU A 111 -4.22 10.11 0.11
N ALA A 112 -5.19 11.03 0.25
CA ALA A 112 -6.36 10.84 1.09
C ALA A 112 -7.28 9.73 0.52
N GLY A 113 -7.52 8.69 1.32
CA GLY A 113 -8.22 7.48 0.86
C GLY A 113 -7.33 6.50 0.08
N GLY A 114 -6.06 6.84 -0.11
CA GLY A 114 -5.05 5.99 -0.75
C GLY A 114 -5.40 5.54 -2.17
N PHE A 115 -4.72 4.50 -2.62
CA PHE A 115 -4.92 3.92 -3.94
C PHE A 115 -6.31 3.32 -4.14
N ASN A 116 -7.04 2.95 -3.08
CA ASN A 116 -8.39 2.42 -3.17
C ASN A 116 -9.41 3.43 -3.74
N ARG A 117 -9.06 4.72 -3.77
CA ARG A 117 -9.86 5.78 -4.42
C ARG A 117 -9.35 6.18 -5.81
N SER A 118 -8.29 5.55 -6.29
CA SER A 118 -7.74 5.87 -7.60
C SER A 118 -8.67 5.42 -8.73
N SER A 119 -8.71 6.22 -9.79
CA SER A 119 -9.31 5.91 -11.08
C SER A 119 -8.23 5.62 -12.13
N ASP A 120 -8.62 5.02 -13.26
CA ASP A 120 -7.71 4.68 -14.35
C ASP A 120 -7.04 5.93 -14.99
N SER A 121 -7.57 7.14 -14.75
CA SER A 121 -7.02 8.41 -15.24
C SER A 121 -6.16 9.17 -14.23
N ASP A 122 -6.14 8.76 -12.96
CA ASP A 122 -5.45 9.52 -11.91
C ASP A 122 -3.93 9.41 -12.02
N PHE A 123 -3.44 8.31 -12.59
CA PHE A 123 -2.04 8.05 -12.85
C PHE A 123 -1.83 7.71 -14.32
N PRO A 124 -0.84 8.32 -15.00
CA PRO A 124 -0.61 8.11 -16.44
C PRO A 124 -0.15 6.70 -16.79
N ALA A 125 0.47 5.98 -15.85
CA ALA A 125 0.90 4.60 -16.05
C ALA A 125 0.86 3.80 -14.75
N VAL A 126 0.24 2.62 -14.82
CA VAL A 126 0.14 1.64 -13.74
C VAL A 126 0.62 0.30 -14.30
N GLU A 127 1.49 -0.37 -13.54
CA GLU A 127 2.04 -1.68 -13.83
C GLU A 127 1.41 -2.73 -12.91
N GLY A 128 1.10 -3.91 -13.45
CA GLY A 128 0.63 -5.06 -12.68
C GLY A 128 -0.60 -5.73 -13.30
N PRO A 129 -0.96 -6.94 -12.83
CA PRO A 129 -2.11 -7.67 -13.34
C PRO A 129 -3.47 -7.10 -12.91
N GLU A 130 -3.53 -6.26 -11.87
CA GLU A 130 -4.77 -5.77 -11.27
C GLU A 130 -4.94 -4.26 -11.45
N LYS A 131 -6.17 -3.77 -11.22
CA LYS A 131 -6.40 -2.34 -11.05
C LYS A 131 -5.76 -1.84 -9.75
N LEU A 132 -5.14 -0.66 -9.82
CA LEU A 132 -4.55 0.00 -8.63
C LEU A 132 -5.55 0.15 -7.49
N GLN A 133 -6.82 0.43 -7.83
CA GLN A 133 -7.95 0.51 -6.91
C GLN A 133 -8.19 -0.78 -6.09
N TYR A 134 -7.88 -1.94 -6.66
CA TYR A 134 -8.18 -3.26 -6.06
C TYR A 134 -6.96 -3.95 -5.49
N ALA A 135 -5.77 -3.37 -5.62
CA ALA A 135 -4.51 -3.99 -5.25
C ALA A 135 -4.38 -4.28 -3.74
N THR A 136 -5.21 -3.69 -2.88
CA THR A 136 -5.23 -4.01 -1.44
C THR A 136 -6.21 -5.11 -1.06
N ILE A 137 -7.10 -5.50 -1.98
CA ILE A 137 -8.12 -6.52 -1.76
C ILE A 137 -7.50 -7.89 -2.04
N GLY A 138 -7.70 -8.83 -1.12
CA GLY A 138 -7.12 -10.18 -1.20
C GLY A 138 -8.01 -11.22 -0.54
N GLY A 139 -7.50 -12.44 -0.42
CA GLY A 139 -8.18 -13.53 0.27
C GLY A 139 -9.53 -13.86 -0.37
N VAL A 140 -10.50 -14.28 0.44
CA VAL A 140 -11.86 -14.60 -0.03
C VAL A 140 -12.57 -13.36 -0.61
N SER A 141 -12.31 -12.18 -0.05
CA SER A 141 -12.95 -10.94 -0.49
C SER A 141 -12.61 -10.55 -1.93
N TYR A 142 -11.44 -10.95 -2.44
CA TYR A 142 -11.07 -10.73 -3.84
C TYR A 142 -11.97 -11.52 -4.81
N TYR A 143 -12.27 -12.80 -4.51
CA TYR A 143 -13.19 -13.58 -5.35
C TYR A 143 -14.61 -13.00 -5.30
N PHE A 144 -15.03 -12.52 -4.14
CA PHE A 144 -16.32 -11.84 -4.01
C PHE A 144 -16.38 -10.57 -4.87
N LEU A 145 -15.32 -9.76 -4.87
CA LEU A 145 -15.19 -8.60 -5.76
C LEU A 145 -15.31 -9.00 -7.23
N GLN A 146 -14.60 -10.06 -7.66
CA GLN A 146 -14.67 -10.54 -9.05
C GLN A 146 -16.11 -10.91 -9.45
N VAL A 147 -16.83 -11.62 -8.58
CA VAL A 147 -18.25 -11.93 -8.81
C VAL A 147 -19.10 -10.65 -8.93
N LEU A 148 -18.89 -9.66 -8.06
CA LEU A 148 -19.61 -8.39 -8.14
C LEU A 148 -19.34 -7.64 -9.45
N ILE A 149 -18.10 -7.61 -9.92
CA ILE A 149 -17.72 -6.98 -11.18
C ILE A 149 -18.42 -7.68 -12.35
N LEU A 150 -18.44 -9.01 -12.37
CA LEU A 150 -19.14 -9.80 -13.39
C LEU A 150 -20.64 -9.51 -13.40
N LEU A 151 -21.29 -9.49 -12.22
CA LEU A 151 -22.71 -9.17 -12.11
C LEU A 151 -23.03 -7.74 -12.60
N GLN A 152 -22.17 -6.77 -12.30
CA GLN A 152 -22.33 -5.39 -12.78
C GLN A 152 -22.16 -5.28 -14.30
N ALA A 153 -21.27 -6.06 -14.91
CA ALA A 153 -21.10 -6.09 -16.35
C ALA A 153 -22.36 -6.61 -17.05
N VAL A 154 -22.88 -7.76 -16.60
CA VAL A 154 -24.11 -8.36 -17.15
C VAL A 154 -25.32 -7.43 -16.99
N GLY A 155 -25.48 -6.81 -15.82
CA GLY A 155 -26.59 -5.91 -15.55
C GLY A 155 -26.56 -4.60 -16.36
N LYS A 156 -25.42 -4.22 -16.93
CA LYS A 156 -25.31 -3.04 -17.82
C LYS A 156 -25.59 -3.38 -19.30
N GLU A 157 -25.57 -4.66 -19.66
CA GLU A 157 -25.87 -5.14 -21.01
C GLU A 157 -27.36 -5.48 -21.22
N SER A 158 -28.19 -5.45 -20.17
CA SER A 158 -29.65 -5.66 -20.22
C SER A 158 -30.42 -4.35 -20.13
#